data_AF-A0A2V4VTC2-F1
#
_entry.id   AF-A0A2V4VTC2-F1
#
_cell.length_a   1.000
_cell.length_b   1.000
_cell.length_c   1.000
_cell.angle_alpha   90.00
_cell.angle_beta   90.00
_cell.angle_gamma   90.00
#
_symmetry.space_group_name_H-M   'P 1'
#
loop_
_entity.id
_entity.type
_entity.pdbx_description
1 polymer ?
#
loop_
_entity_poly.entity_id
_entity_poly.type
_entity_poly.pdbx_seq_one_letter_code
_entity_poly.pdbx_strand_id
1 'polypeptide(L)'
;MPTLSNFSLGNYTLGGLTDGMMKYATGEVTSTTATLLFNDVNSSFNAYVASVNGLSFRPTRIILRNKSAPSNRGMIVYNKDTFGAQPSSAGTNYNLATYLTSNAGTGYIFKVYEITGGSFNQVGQVTDSGFRLPVPSAGEVYVWEIWG
;
A
#
# COMPACT_ATOMS: atom_id res chain seq x y z
N MET A 1 -20.07 20.19 43.17
CA MET A 1 -19.57 20.22 41.79
C MET A 1 -18.68 19.01 41.60
N PRO A 2 -19.01 18.03 40.74
CA PRO A 2 -18.11 16.91 40.50
C PRO A 2 -16.97 17.38 39.59
N THR A 3 -15.74 17.11 39.99
CA THR A 3 -14.53 17.41 39.23
C THR A 3 -14.34 16.39 38.11
N LEU A 4 -14.01 16.86 36.91
CA LEU A 4 -13.54 16.02 35.80
C LEU A 4 -12.16 15.47 36.16
N SER A 5 -12.13 14.32 36.83
CA SER A 5 -10.89 13.60 37.11
C SER A 5 -11.14 12.11 36.86
N ASN A 6 -10.30 11.56 35.98
CA ASN A 6 -10.27 10.19 35.45
C ASN A 6 -11.14 9.92 34.22
N PHE A 7 -10.75 10.47 33.07
CA PHE A 7 -10.77 9.66 31.86
C PHE A 7 -9.71 8.57 32.00
N SER A 8 -10.11 7.43 32.59
CA SER A 8 -9.36 6.19 32.47
C SER A 8 -9.33 5.82 31.00
N LEU A 9 -8.13 5.80 30.41
CA LEU A 9 -7.85 5.23 29.08
C LEU A 9 -8.15 3.71 29.01
N GLY A 10 -8.61 3.10 30.12
CA GLY A 10 -8.91 1.68 30.23
C GLY A 10 -10.13 1.18 29.42
N ASN A 11 -10.88 2.07 28.75
CA ASN A 11 -11.98 1.69 27.86
C ASN A 11 -11.68 1.84 26.36
N TYR A 12 -10.44 2.16 25.98
CA TYR A 12 -9.93 1.87 24.63
C TYR A 12 -9.25 0.49 24.61
N THR A 13 -9.88 -0.51 25.22
CA THR A 13 -9.55 -1.90 24.92
C THR A 13 -9.95 -2.18 23.47
N LEU A 14 -9.01 -1.93 22.56
CA LEU A 14 -8.87 -2.67 21.30
C LEU A 14 -9.02 -4.15 21.67
N GLY A 15 -10.21 -4.69 21.44
CA GLY A 15 -10.58 -6.02 21.88
C GLY A 15 -9.59 -7.06 21.36
N GLY A 16 -8.94 -7.75 22.30
CA GLY A 16 -8.26 -9.03 22.06
C GLY A 16 -7.06 -8.99 21.10
N LEU A 17 -5.94 -8.42 21.54
CA LEU A 17 -4.63 -8.72 20.95
C LEU A 17 -3.83 -9.63 21.88
N THR A 18 -4.30 -10.86 22.05
CA THR A 18 -3.49 -11.96 22.62
C THR A 18 -2.99 -12.94 21.56
N ASP A 19 -3.14 -12.59 20.28
CA ASP A 19 -2.47 -13.22 19.13
C ASP A 19 -2.46 -12.18 17.99
N GLY A 20 -1.31 -11.84 17.38
CA GLY A 20 -1.30 -10.95 16.19
C GLY A 20 -1.36 -9.43 16.42
N MET A 21 -0.32 -8.85 17.05
CA MET A 21 -0.09 -7.39 16.99
C MET A 21 0.07 -6.92 15.55
N MET A 22 -0.72 -5.92 15.13
CA MET A 22 -0.55 -5.24 13.84
C MET A 22 0.87 -4.68 13.74
N LYS A 23 1.65 -5.19 12.79
CA LYS A 23 3.02 -4.72 12.53
C LYS A 23 2.96 -3.42 11.73
N TYR A 24 3.95 -2.54 11.92
CA TYR A 24 4.07 -1.26 11.21
C TYR A 24 5.51 -1.00 10.77
N ALA A 25 5.67 -0.41 9.59
CA ALA A 25 6.95 0.11 9.12
C ALA A 25 6.74 1.30 8.18
N THR A 26 7.76 2.14 8.05
CA THR A 26 7.79 3.29 7.15
C THR A 26 9.19 3.48 6.57
N GLY A 27 9.27 4.20 5.45
CA GLY A 27 10.53 4.57 4.85
C GLY A 27 10.31 5.34 3.56
N GLU A 28 11.37 5.40 2.76
CA GLU A 28 11.38 6.10 1.48
C GLU A 28 11.79 5.14 0.36
N VAL A 29 11.32 5.41 -0.84
CA VAL A 29 11.69 4.68 -2.06
C VAL A 29 11.73 5.66 -3.22
N THR A 30 12.74 5.53 -4.08
CA THR A 30 12.82 6.31 -5.33
C THR A 30 12.17 5.52 -6.45
N SER A 31 11.30 6.17 -7.23
CA SER A 31 10.65 5.52 -8.35
C SER A 31 11.62 5.24 -9.49
N THR A 32 11.33 4.20 -10.28
CA THR A 32 12.08 3.90 -11.49
C THR A 32 11.94 5.01 -12.53
N THR A 33 12.89 5.07 -13.45
CA THR A 33 12.81 5.95 -14.64
C THR A 33 12.12 5.28 -15.82
N ALA A 34 12.15 3.94 -15.89
CA ALA A 34 11.39 3.17 -16.87
C ALA A 34 9.97 2.89 -16.38
N THR A 35 9.01 2.87 -17.32
CA THR A 35 7.62 2.48 -17.06
C THR A 35 7.43 0.97 -17.23
N LEU A 36 6.50 0.40 -16.46
CA LEU A 36 5.98 -0.95 -16.65
C LEU A 36 4.47 -0.90 -16.92
N LEU A 37 3.94 -1.95 -17.56
CA LEU A 37 2.53 -2.09 -17.88
C LEU A 37 1.75 -2.68 -16.69
N PHE A 38 0.90 -1.87 -16.05
CA PHE A 38 0.01 -2.27 -14.96
C PHE A 38 -1.39 -2.59 -15.48
N ASN A 39 -2.11 -3.45 -14.76
CA ASN A 39 -3.50 -3.79 -15.06
C ASN A 39 -4.44 -3.00 -14.16
N ASP A 40 -5.35 -2.25 -14.77
CA ASP A 40 -6.56 -1.71 -14.16
C ASP A 40 -7.63 -2.84 -14.06
N VAL A 41 -8.76 -2.56 -13.42
CA VAL A 41 -9.98 -3.35 -13.49
C VAL A 41 -10.41 -3.56 -14.95
N ASN A 42 -10.34 -2.53 -15.79
CA ASN A 42 -10.93 -2.55 -17.14
C ASN A 42 -9.92 -2.49 -18.30
N SER A 43 -8.64 -2.21 -18.05
CA SER A 43 -7.63 -2.05 -19.10
C SER A 43 -6.21 -2.24 -18.56
N SER A 44 -5.20 -1.85 -19.35
CA SER A 44 -3.81 -1.77 -18.90
C SER A 44 -3.25 -0.37 -19.17
N PHE A 45 -2.32 0.09 -18.33
CA PHE A 45 -1.69 1.40 -18.45
C PHE A 45 -0.20 1.35 -18.08
N ASN A 46 0.60 2.22 -18.69
CA ASN A 46 2.02 2.34 -18.33
C ASN A 46 2.20 3.29 -17.15
N ALA A 47 3.03 2.89 -16.19
CA ALA A 47 3.39 3.75 -15.05
C ALA A 47 4.82 3.49 -14.57
N TYR A 48 5.40 4.47 -13.89
CA TYR A 48 6.66 4.29 -13.15
C TYR A 48 6.40 3.46 -11.90
N VAL A 49 7.46 2.99 -11.24
CA VAL A 49 7.33 1.96 -10.20
C VAL A 49 8.01 2.38 -8.92
N ALA A 50 7.32 2.24 -7.80
CA ALA A 50 7.92 2.19 -6.47
C ALA A 50 7.97 0.73 -6.00
N SER A 51 9.17 0.22 -5.69
CA SER A 51 9.39 -1.15 -5.23
C SER A 51 10.11 -1.16 -3.89
N VAL A 52 9.54 -1.82 -2.89
CA VAL A 52 10.15 -2.02 -1.56
C VAL A 52 10.26 -3.51 -1.30
N ASN A 53 11.44 -3.94 -0.84
CA ASN A 53 11.78 -5.35 -0.57
C ASN A 53 12.45 -5.47 0.80
N GLY A 54 12.52 -6.70 1.32
CA GLY A 54 13.21 -7.00 2.58
C GLY A 54 12.43 -6.61 3.84
N LEU A 55 11.10 -6.47 3.73
CA LEU A 55 10.22 -6.25 4.86
C LEU A 55 10.16 -7.51 5.75
N SER A 56 10.04 -7.31 7.07
CA SER A 56 9.93 -8.40 8.05
C SER A 56 8.52 -9.00 8.16
N PHE A 57 7.58 -8.51 7.35
CA PHE A 57 6.20 -8.97 7.29
C PHE A 57 5.55 -8.62 5.96
N ARG A 58 4.48 -9.36 5.63
CA ARG A 58 3.62 -9.10 4.48
C ARG A 58 2.76 -7.85 4.73
N PRO A 59 2.81 -6.83 3.87
CA PRO A 59 1.89 -5.71 3.96
C PRO A 59 0.43 -6.15 3.77
N THR A 60 -0.45 -5.74 4.67
CA THR A 60 -1.91 -5.88 4.57
C THR A 60 -2.58 -4.54 4.24
N ARG A 61 -1.87 -3.43 4.49
CA ARG A 61 -2.23 -2.07 4.05
C ARG A 61 -0.97 -1.31 3.68
N ILE A 62 -1.04 -0.52 2.61
CA ILE A 62 0.07 0.33 2.14
C ILE A 62 -0.47 1.71 1.82
N ILE A 63 0.23 2.74 2.28
CA ILE A 63 0.05 4.13 1.86
C ILE A 63 1.36 4.61 1.25
N LEU A 64 1.29 5.22 0.05
CA LEU A 64 2.44 5.77 -0.65
C LEU A 64 2.14 7.21 -1.07
N ARG A 65 3.06 8.14 -0.78
CA ARG A 65 2.90 9.59 -1.00
C ARG A 65 4.16 10.17 -1.65
N ASN A 66 4.00 11.03 -2.66
CA ASN A 66 5.13 11.73 -3.26
C ASN A 66 5.71 12.76 -2.25
N LYS A 67 7.02 12.66 -1.98
CA LYS A 67 7.75 13.54 -1.05
C LYS A 67 8.12 14.88 -1.70
N SER A 68 8.57 14.85 -2.95
CA SER A 68 9.12 16.00 -3.67
C SER A 68 8.06 17.01 -4.12
N ALA A 69 6.82 16.57 -4.31
CA ALA A 69 5.72 17.41 -4.81
C ALA A 69 4.49 17.38 -3.88
N PRO A 70 4.59 17.89 -2.63
CA PRO A 70 3.51 17.84 -1.66
C PRO A 70 2.27 18.67 -2.05
N SER A 71 2.39 19.57 -3.04
CA SER A 71 1.26 20.32 -3.62
C SER A 71 0.46 19.50 -4.63
N ASN A 72 1.06 18.46 -5.24
CA ASN A 72 0.40 17.50 -6.11
C ASN A 72 0.17 16.22 -5.28
N ARG A 73 -0.85 16.25 -4.40
CA ARG A 73 -1.09 15.30 -3.29
C ARG A 73 -1.62 13.94 -3.78
N GLY A 74 -0.95 13.38 -4.76
CA GLY A 74 -1.15 12.02 -5.21
C GLY A 74 -0.89 11.05 -4.05
N MET A 75 -1.91 10.34 -3.59
CA MET A 75 -1.79 9.30 -2.57
C MET A 75 -2.25 7.97 -3.14
N ILE A 76 -1.44 6.94 -2.97
CA ILE A 76 -1.82 5.58 -3.31
C ILE A 76 -2.17 4.85 -2.02
N VAL A 77 -3.32 4.18 -2.02
CA VAL A 77 -3.80 3.38 -0.90
C VAL A 77 -4.12 1.98 -1.39
N TYR A 78 -3.50 1.00 -0.78
CA TYR A 78 -3.80 -0.42 -0.95
C TYR A 78 -4.33 -0.99 0.36
N ASN A 79 -5.31 -1.89 0.28
CA ASN A 79 -5.82 -2.65 1.42
C ASN A 79 -6.15 -4.08 0.96
N LYS A 80 -5.62 -5.10 1.65
CA LYS A 80 -5.88 -6.51 1.33
C LYS A 80 -7.35 -6.89 1.45
N ASP A 81 -8.11 -6.19 2.29
CA ASP A 81 -9.49 -6.53 2.59
C ASP A 81 -10.48 -5.96 1.56
N THR A 82 -10.01 -5.22 0.54
CA THR A 82 -10.89 -4.67 -0.50
C THR A 82 -11.64 -5.77 -1.23
N PHE A 83 -10.95 -6.84 -1.66
CA PHE A 83 -11.58 -8.07 -2.16
C PHE A 83 -11.31 -9.29 -1.27
N GLY A 84 -10.37 -9.21 -0.31
CA GLY A 84 -10.03 -10.34 0.55
C GLY A 84 -9.36 -11.48 -0.21
N ALA A 85 -8.75 -11.19 -1.37
CA ALA A 85 -8.10 -12.20 -2.19
C ALA A 85 -6.94 -12.84 -1.43
N GLN A 86 -6.87 -14.18 -1.45
CA GLN A 86 -5.84 -14.92 -0.75
C GLN A 86 -4.54 -14.97 -1.58
N PRO A 87 -3.36 -14.80 -0.96
CA PRO A 87 -2.08 -14.93 -1.64
C PRO A 87 -1.88 -16.30 -2.30
N SER A 88 -1.30 -16.31 -3.50
CA SER A 88 -0.96 -17.54 -4.22
C SER A 88 0.42 -17.44 -4.88
N SER A 89 1.16 -18.54 -4.97
CA SER A 89 2.48 -18.56 -5.62
C SER A 89 2.40 -18.28 -7.12
N ALA A 90 1.25 -18.56 -7.74
CA ALA A 90 0.99 -18.28 -9.15
C ALA A 90 0.74 -16.79 -9.43
N GLY A 91 0.47 -15.96 -8.42
CA GLY A 91 0.22 -14.53 -8.60
C GLY A 91 -1.02 -14.20 -9.42
N THR A 92 -2.05 -15.05 -9.34
CA THR A 92 -3.30 -14.90 -10.10
C THR A 92 -4.36 -14.10 -9.34
N ASN A 93 -4.28 -14.11 -8.01
CA ASN A 93 -5.25 -13.49 -7.12
C ASN A 93 -4.84 -12.03 -6.88
N TYR A 94 -5.81 -11.12 -6.83
CA TYR A 94 -5.51 -9.69 -6.65
C TYR A 94 -6.51 -9.00 -5.75
N ASN A 95 -6.01 -7.97 -5.06
CA ASN A 95 -6.80 -6.92 -4.46
C ASN A 95 -6.68 -5.64 -5.30
N LEU A 96 -7.33 -4.56 -4.86
CA LEU A 96 -7.31 -3.29 -5.53
C LEU A 96 -6.54 -2.25 -4.71
N ALA A 97 -5.88 -1.36 -5.42
CA ALA A 97 -5.32 -0.14 -4.86
C ALA A 97 -5.83 1.06 -5.64
N THR A 98 -5.96 2.18 -4.94
CA THR A 98 -6.48 3.43 -5.48
C THR A 98 -5.39 4.48 -5.47
N TYR A 99 -5.21 5.16 -6.59
CA TYR A 99 -4.45 6.40 -6.66
C TYR A 99 -5.42 7.59 -6.64
N LEU A 100 -5.32 8.41 -5.60
CA LEU A 100 -6.13 9.61 -5.39
C LEU A 100 -5.32 10.85 -5.80
N THR A 101 -5.85 11.63 -6.74
CA THR A 101 -5.24 12.89 -7.17
C THR A 101 -5.92 14.09 -6.49
N SER A 102 -5.17 15.15 -6.19
CA SER A 102 -5.73 16.38 -5.59
C SER A 102 -6.50 17.27 -6.55
N ASN A 103 -6.30 17.11 -7.86
CA ASN A 103 -6.94 17.92 -8.89
C ASN A 103 -7.94 17.07 -9.68
N ALA A 104 -9.21 17.48 -9.66
CA ALA A 104 -10.31 16.97 -10.50
C ALA A 104 -10.97 15.63 -10.14
N GLY A 105 -10.78 15.09 -8.94
CA GLY A 105 -11.54 13.91 -8.47
C GLY A 105 -11.33 12.64 -9.31
N THR A 106 -10.27 12.61 -10.13
CA THR A 106 -9.92 11.44 -10.93
C THR A 106 -9.11 10.49 -10.05
N GLY A 107 -9.74 9.38 -9.66
CA GLY A 107 -9.10 8.27 -8.99
C GLY A 107 -8.83 7.15 -9.98
N TYR A 108 -7.66 6.53 -9.91
CA TYR A 108 -7.34 5.33 -10.68
C TYR A 108 -7.39 4.12 -9.77
N ILE A 109 -7.97 3.01 -10.24
CA ILE A 109 -8.07 1.77 -9.47
C ILE A 109 -7.31 0.70 -10.25
N PHE A 110 -6.34 0.07 -9.61
CA PHE A 110 -5.52 -0.94 -10.28
C PHE A 110 -5.35 -2.19 -9.45
N LYS A 111 -5.08 -3.29 -10.14
CA LYS A 111 -4.90 -4.61 -9.57
C LYS A 111 -3.55 -4.68 -8.87
N VAL A 112 -3.56 -5.25 -7.67
CA VAL A 112 -2.37 -5.57 -6.89
C VAL A 112 -2.43 -7.05 -6.58
N TYR A 113 -1.57 -7.83 -7.24
CA TYR A 113 -1.54 -9.28 -7.12
C TYR A 113 -0.93 -9.72 -5.80
N GLU A 114 -1.55 -10.73 -5.18
CA GLU A 114 -1.14 -11.31 -3.91
C GLU A 114 -0.27 -12.54 -4.16
N ILE A 115 1.05 -12.40 -3.98
CA ILE A 115 1.99 -13.47 -4.29
C ILE A 115 2.66 -14.02 -3.04
N THR A 116 2.70 -15.34 -2.90
CA THR A 116 3.57 -16.00 -1.91
C THR A 116 4.90 -16.40 -2.55
N GLY A 117 5.98 -16.36 -1.77
CA GLY A 117 7.33 -16.58 -2.31
C GLY A 117 7.95 -15.30 -2.86
N GLY A 118 9.19 -15.03 -2.46
CA GLY A 118 9.78 -13.68 -2.39
C GLY A 118 10.25 -13.03 -3.70
N SER A 119 9.71 -13.41 -4.86
CA SER A 119 10.12 -12.81 -6.15
C SER A 119 8.96 -12.06 -6.80
N PHE A 120 9.25 -10.83 -7.21
CA PHE A 120 8.34 -10.01 -8.00
C PHE A 120 8.17 -10.57 -9.41
N ASN A 121 7.07 -11.28 -9.66
CA ASN A 121 6.72 -11.86 -10.97
C ASN A 121 5.59 -11.10 -11.68
N GLN A 122 4.93 -10.15 -10.99
CA GLN A 122 3.93 -9.25 -11.55
C GLN A 122 4.39 -7.79 -11.49
N VAL A 123 3.62 -6.89 -12.11
CA VAL A 123 3.95 -5.46 -12.16
C VAL A 123 3.37 -4.71 -10.95
N GLY A 124 2.10 -4.93 -10.61
CA GLY A 124 1.50 -4.47 -9.34
C GLY A 124 1.33 -5.64 -8.38
N GLN A 125 2.01 -5.62 -7.23
CA GLN A 125 1.94 -6.75 -6.31
C GLN A 125 2.30 -6.48 -4.86
N VAL A 126 1.87 -7.40 -4.01
CA VAL A 126 2.34 -7.59 -2.63
C VAL A 126 2.89 -9.00 -2.48
N THR A 127 4.03 -9.10 -1.81
CA THR A 127 4.71 -10.34 -1.45
C THR A 127 4.89 -10.43 0.05
N ASP A 128 5.40 -11.56 0.54
CA ASP A 128 5.62 -11.80 1.97
C ASP A 128 6.64 -10.85 2.61
N SER A 129 7.46 -10.19 1.80
CA SER A 129 8.55 -9.32 2.24
C SER A 129 8.67 -8.02 1.43
N GLY A 130 7.63 -7.62 0.69
CA GLY A 130 7.75 -6.48 -0.21
C GLY A 130 6.49 -6.12 -0.96
N PHE A 131 6.52 -4.98 -1.63
CA PHE A 131 5.47 -4.53 -2.53
C PHE A 131 6.03 -3.79 -3.74
N ARG A 132 5.24 -3.75 -4.81
CA ARG A 132 5.49 -2.99 -6.02
C ARG A 132 4.20 -2.31 -6.46
N LEU A 133 4.20 -0.97 -6.52
CA LEU A 133 3.01 -0.17 -6.86
C LEU A 133 3.33 0.83 -7.99
N PRO A 134 2.36 1.14 -8.87
CA PRO A 134 2.50 2.14 -9.91
C PRO A 134 2.51 3.54 -9.30
N VAL A 135 3.35 4.42 -9.82
CA VAL A 135 3.46 5.82 -9.39
C VAL A 135 3.52 6.78 -10.59
N PRO A 136 3.05 8.03 -10.43
CA PRO A 136 2.85 8.95 -11.55
C PRO A 136 4.13 9.62 -12.09
N SER A 137 5.24 9.59 -11.33
CA SER A 137 6.43 10.37 -11.65
C SER A 137 7.71 9.54 -11.57
N ALA A 138 8.63 9.78 -12.51
CA ALA A 138 9.90 9.09 -12.66
C ALA A 138 10.98 9.68 -11.75
N GLY A 139 11.82 8.84 -11.14
CA GLY A 139 12.97 9.30 -10.36
C GLY A 139 12.62 10.14 -9.13
N GLU A 140 11.35 10.11 -8.70
CA GLU A 140 10.87 10.88 -7.56
C GLU A 140 10.91 10.05 -6.28
N VAL A 141 11.07 10.73 -5.15
CA VAL A 141 11.05 10.08 -3.83
C VAL A 141 9.62 9.97 -3.32
N TYR A 142 9.24 8.77 -2.89
CA TYR A 142 7.97 8.48 -2.25
C TYR A 142 8.19 8.02 -0.81
N VAL A 143 7.40 8.56 0.11
CA VAL A 143 7.29 8.06 1.49
C VAL A 143 6.23 6.96 1.52
N TRP A 144 6.56 5.83 2.15
CA TRP A 144 5.64 4.72 2.35
C TRP A 144 5.37 4.45 3.82
N GLU A 145 4.17 3.97 4.10
CA GLU A 145 3.73 3.46 5.39
C GLU A 145 2.99 2.16 5.16
N ILE A 146 3.28 1.15 5.97
CA ILE A 146 2.68 -0.18 5.83
C ILE A 146 2.22 -0.74 7.17
N TRP A 147 1.18 -1.57 7.10
CA TRP A 147 0.70 -2.38 8.22
C TRP A 147 0.66 -3.85 7.82
N GLY A 148 0.79 -4.76 8.79
CA GLY A 148 0.91 -6.20 8.58
C GLY A 148 0.23 -7.02 9.65
#